data_AF-A0A239CT97-F1
#
_entry.id   AF-A0A239CT97-F1
#
_cell.length_a   1.000
_cell.length_b   1.000
_cell.length_c   1.000
_cell.angle_alpha   90.00
_cell.angle_beta   90.00
_cell.angle_gamma   90.00
#
_symmetry.space_group_name_H-M   'P 1'
#
loop_
_entity.id
_entity.type
_entity.pdbx_description
1 polymer ?
#
loop_
_entity_poly.entity_id
_entity_poly.type
_entity_poly.pdbx_seq_one_letter_code
_entity_poly.pdbx_strand_id
1 'polypeptide(L)'
;MKPEDILKKYPRIVSHLIAESLGYFTPKSATIAIIKAKENEPYFCELYTDCARRYGEMYDRDNVRRVTREILSQAIKSRHHHTFMMASYKDARLIVDEATKGNIQH
;
A
#
# COMPACT_ATOMS: atom_id res chain seq x y z
N MET A 1 1.76 -0.26 -16.07
CA MET A 1 1.73 1.09 -15.45
C MET A 1 3.01 1.27 -14.66
N LYS A 2 3.72 2.39 -14.70
CA LYS A 2 4.97 2.54 -13.92
C LYS A 2 4.67 3.00 -12.48
N PRO A 3 5.48 2.60 -11.48
CA PRO A 3 5.34 3.08 -10.09
C PRO A 3 5.32 4.61 -9.97
N GLU A 4 6.16 5.30 -10.74
CA GLU A 4 6.23 6.77 -10.79
C GLU A 4 4.90 7.40 -11.25
N ASP A 5 4.22 6.77 -12.22
CA ASP A 5 2.92 7.23 -12.72
C ASP A 5 1.87 7.15 -11.62
N ILE A 6 1.88 6.06 -10.83
CA ILE A 6 0.97 5.88 -9.69
C ILE A 6 1.28 6.89 -8.61
N LEU A 7 2.55 7.10 -8.30
CA LEU A 7 2.97 8.02 -7.25
C LEU A 7 2.48 9.44 -7.55
N LYS A 8 2.64 9.90 -8.80
CA LYS A 8 2.15 11.22 -9.25
C LYS A 8 0.63 11.29 -9.34
N LYS A 9 -0.03 10.22 -9.81
CA LYS A 9 -1.48 10.22 -10.06
C LYS A 9 -2.33 10.00 -8.81
N TYR A 10 -1.86 9.20 -7.86
CA TYR A 10 -2.61 8.80 -6.67
C TYR A 10 -1.84 9.01 -5.37
N PRO A 11 -1.23 10.20 -5.16
CA PRO A 11 -0.27 10.38 -4.08
C PRO A 11 -0.93 10.24 -2.69
N ARG A 12 -2.20 10.63 -2.55
CA ARG A 12 -2.95 10.47 -1.28
C ARG A 12 -3.24 9.01 -0.94
N ILE A 13 -3.59 8.20 -1.94
CA ILE A 13 -3.84 6.75 -1.74
C ILE A 13 -2.54 6.07 -1.32
N VAL A 14 -1.42 6.42 -1.94
CA VAL A 14 -0.09 5.93 -1.54
C VAL A 14 0.20 6.31 -0.09
N SER A 15 -0.05 7.56 0.32
CA SER A 15 0.13 7.99 1.70
C SER A 15 -0.76 7.25 2.71
N HIS A 16 -2.02 6.96 2.36
CA HIS A 16 -2.90 6.14 3.22
C HIS A 16 -2.40 4.72 3.38
N LEU A 17 -1.95 4.08 2.29
CA LEU A 17 -1.37 2.75 2.36
C LEU A 17 -0.12 2.72 3.24
N ILE A 18 0.75 3.72 3.13
CA ILE A 18 1.94 3.82 4.00
C ILE A 18 1.51 3.96 5.47
N ALA A 19 0.59 4.89 5.77
CA ALA A 19 0.11 5.12 7.12
C ALA A 19 -0.56 3.88 7.75
N GLU A 20 -1.29 3.10 6.96
CA GLU A 20 -1.97 1.89 7.44
C GLU A 20 -1.08 0.64 7.47
N SER A 21 0.13 0.72 6.91
CA SER A 21 1.04 -0.42 6.78
C SER A 21 1.97 -0.65 7.97
N LEU A 22 1.90 0.11 9.06
CA LEU A 22 2.80 -0.04 10.23
C LEU A 22 4.31 -0.07 9.87
N GLY A 23 4.72 0.59 8.79
CA GLY A 23 6.11 0.62 8.31
C GLY A 23 6.48 -0.42 7.25
N TYR A 24 5.58 -1.33 6.87
CA TYR A 24 5.84 -2.29 5.79
C TYR A 24 5.94 -1.63 4.40
N PHE A 25 5.32 -0.46 4.22
CA PHE A 25 5.32 0.22 2.93
C PHE A 25 6.21 1.47 2.85
N THR A 26 7.06 1.46 1.84
CA THR A 26 7.71 2.63 1.25
C THR A 26 6.85 3.14 0.09
N PRO A 27 7.10 4.36 -0.45
CA PRO A 27 6.42 4.84 -1.64
C PRO A 27 6.48 3.86 -2.82
N LYS A 28 7.62 3.20 -3.01
CA LYS A 28 7.80 2.21 -4.08
C LYS A 28 6.95 0.96 -3.85
N SER A 29 6.95 0.39 -2.65
CA SER A 29 6.14 -0.82 -2.40
C SER A 29 4.64 -0.53 -2.39
N ALA A 30 4.21 0.61 -1.85
CA ALA A 30 2.80 1.03 -1.90
C ALA A 30 2.31 1.25 -3.35
N THR A 31 3.13 1.84 -4.23
CA THR A 31 2.78 2.00 -5.64
C THR A 31 2.69 0.66 -6.38
N ILE A 32 3.60 -0.29 -6.11
CA ILE A 32 3.53 -1.65 -6.64
C ILE A 32 2.26 -2.36 -6.16
N ALA A 33 1.91 -2.26 -4.88
CA ALA A 33 0.69 -2.84 -4.33
C ALA A 33 -0.57 -2.33 -5.07
N ILE A 34 -0.64 -1.02 -5.35
CA ILE A 34 -1.73 -0.43 -6.15
C ILE A 34 -1.75 -1.01 -7.57
N ILE A 35 -0.60 -1.14 -8.24
CA ILE A 35 -0.51 -1.70 -9.59
C ILE A 35 -1.06 -3.13 -9.60
N LYS A 36 -0.57 -3.97 -8.68
CA LYS A 36 -0.98 -5.37 -8.56
C LYS A 36 -2.47 -5.51 -8.26
N ALA A 37 -3.00 -4.69 -7.34
CA ALA A 37 -4.43 -4.67 -7.07
C ALA A 37 -5.27 -4.29 -8.30
N LYS A 38 -4.82 -3.31 -9.10
CA LYS A 38 -5.50 -2.90 -10.35
C LYS A 38 -5.43 -3.96 -11.45
N GLU A 39 -4.34 -4.70 -11.50
CA GLU A 39 -4.12 -5.79 -12.46
C GLU A 39 -4.74 -7.12 -12.00
N ASN A 40 -5.38 -7.15 -10.82
CA ASN A 40 -5.92 -8.36 -10.19
C ASN A 40 -4.83 -9.45 -10.02
N GLU A 41 -3.61 -9.03 -9.73
CA GLU A 41 -2.46 -9.88 -9.45
C GLU A 41 -2.10 -9.83 -7.95
N PRO A 42 -1.53 -10.91 -7.39
CA PRO A 42 -1.05 -10.91 -6.01
C PRO A 42 0.19 -10.04 -5.84
N TYR A 43 0.32 -9.41 -4.68
CA TYR A 43 1.55 -8.79 -4.22
C TYR A 43 2.06 -9.52 -2.97
N PHE A 44 3.14 -10.27 -3.12
CA PHE A 44 3.76 -11.04 -2.04
C PHE A 44 4.71 -10.18 -1.23
N CYS A 45 4.18 -9.49 -0.22
CA CYS A 45 4.98 -8.87 0.84
C CYS A 45 4.60 -9.46 2.20
N GLU A 46 5.48 -9.33 3.20
CA GLU A 46 5.31 -9.93 4.53
C GLU A 46 3.94 -9.62 5.15
N LEU A 47 3.51 -8.35 5.11
CA LEU A 47 2.20 -7.94 5.58
C LEU A 47 1.05 -8.67 4.87
N TYR A 48 1.14 -8.81 3.54
CA TYR A 48 0.05 -9.38 2.74
C TYR A 48 -0.01 -10.89 2.90
N THR A 49 1.14 -11.56 2.92
CA THR A 49 1.22 -13.00 3.18
C THR A 49 0.78 -13.33 4.59
N ASP A 50 1.12 -12.52 5.59
CA ASP A 50 0.63 -12.73 6.96
C ASP A 50 -0.90 -12.53 7.04
N CYS A 51 -1.43 -11.48 6.40
CA CYS A 51 -2.89 -11.28 6.30
C CYS A 51 -3.59 -12.43 5.55
N ALA A 52 -2.94 -13.04 4.56
CA ALA A 52 -3.48 -14.17 3.80
C ALA A 52 -3.70 -15.43 4.63
N ARG A 53 -2.97 -15.61 5.75
CA ARG A 53 -3.17 -16.71 6.71
C ARG A 53 -4.60 -16.81 7.22
N ARG A 54 -5.34 -15.70 7.26
CA ARG A 54 -6.75 -15.65 7.67
C ARG A 54 -7.68 -16.39 6.71
N TYR A 55 -7.24 -16.65 5.48
CA TYR A 55 -8.01 -17.27 4.41
C TYR A 55 -7.49 -18.66 4.03
N GLY A 56 -6.39 -19.13 4.62
CA GLY A 56 -5.79 -20.43 4.34
C GLY A 56 -4.26 -20.38 4.29
N GLU A 57 -3.67 -21.04 3.31
CA GLU A 57 -2.22 -21.03 3.09
C GLU A 57 -1.75 -19.60 2.75
N MET A 58 -0.62 -19.19 3.33
CA MET A 58 -0.16 -17.80 3.37
C MET A 58 0.50 -17.34 2.06
N TYR A 59 1.01 -18.28 1.26
CA TYR A 59 1.58 -18.05 -0.06
C TYR A 59 0.65 -18.51 -1.19
N ASP A 60 -0.59 -18.90 -0.87
CA ASP A 60 -1.58 -19.24 -1.87
C ASP A 60 -1.89 -18.02 -2.71
N ARG A 61 -1.82 -18.21 -4.03
CA ARG A 61 -1.89 -17.12 -5.00
C ARG A 61 -3.23 -16.40 -4.92
N ASP A 62 -4.32 -17.14 -4.73
CA ASP A 62 -5.67 -16.58 -4.74
C ASP A 62 -5.98 -15.86 -3.42
N ASN A 63 -5.50 -16.39 -2.29
CA ASN A 63 -5.55 -15.72 -0.99
C ASN A 63 -4.76 -14.41 -0.99
N VAL A 64 -3.52 -14.41 -1.48
CA VAL A 64 -2.70 -13.19 -1.56
C VAL A 64 -3.30 -12.19 -2.55
N ARG A 65 -3.84 -12.64 -3.69
CA ARG A 65 -4.57 -11.76 -4.63
C ARG A 65 -5.78 -11.10 -3.95
N ARG A 66 -6.55 -11.86 -3.17
CA ARG A 66 -7.69 -11.33 -2.41
C ARG A 66 -7.24 -10.24 -1.44
N VAL A 67 -6.24 -10.53 -0.60
CA VAL A 67 -5.67 -9.58 0.37
C VAL A 67 -5.15 -8.32 -0.32
N THR A 68 -4.47 -8.47 -1.45
CA THR A 68 -3.92 -7.36 -2.25
C THR A 68 -5.02 -6.35 -2.62
N ARG A 69 -6.22 -6.83 -2.99
CA ARG A 69 -7.37 -5.97 -3.30
C ARG A 69 -8.06 -5.43 -2.06
N GLU A 70 -8.18 -6.24 -1.02
CA GLU A 70 -8.85 -5.86 0.23
C GLU A 70 -8.12 -4.71 0.92
N ILE A 71 -6.79 -4.76 1.04
CA ILE A 71 -6.02 -3.71 1.70
C ILE A 71 -6.13 -2.40 0.93
N LEU A 72 -6.05 -2.42 -0.40
CA LEU A 72 -6.29 -1.21 -1.20
C LEU A 72 -7.71 -0.66 -0.98
N SER A 73 -8.71 -1.53 -0.97
CA SER A 73 -10.09 -1.10 -0.72
C SER A 73 -10.26 -0.51 0.69
N GLN A 74 -9.59 -1.06 1.69
CA GLN A 74 -9.62 -0.57 3.06
C GLN A 74 -8.96 0.81 3.16
N ALA A 75 -7.76 0.99 2.62
CA ALA A 75 -7.09 2.29 2.60
C ALA A 75 -7.91 3.38 1.91
N ILE A 76 -8.63 3.02 0.84
CA ILE A 76 -9.56 3.94 0.19
C ILE A 76 -10.77 4.24 1.11
N LYS A 77 -11.37 3.24 1.75
CA LYS A 77 -12.55 3.44 2.63
C LYS A 77 -12.21 4.23 3.89
N SER A 78 -11.07 3.94 4.50
CA SER A 78 -10.58 4.53 5.74
C SER A 78 -9.93 5.90 5.56
N ARG A 79 -9.78 6.39 4.32
CA ARG A 79 -9.15 7.68 3.99
C ARG A 79 -9.69 8.91 4.74
N HIS A 80 -10.88 8.83 5.32
CA HIS A 80 -11.52 9.90 6.10
C HIS A 80 -11.43 9.69 7.62
N HIS A 81 -10.99 8.52 8.08
CA HIS A 81 -10.96 8.10 9.47
C HIS A 81 -9.54 7.66 9.86
N HIS A 82 -8.65 8.64 10.05
CA HIS A 82 -7.27 8.41 10.53
C HIS A 82 -7.21 8.34 12.05
N THR A 83 -7.96 7.41 12.64
CA THR A 83 -7.96 7.16 14.09
C THR A 83 -7.11 5.96 14.49
N PHE A 84 -6.55 5.22 13.53
CA PHE A 84 -5.75 4.03 13.82
C PHE A 84 -4.31 4.37 14.22
N MET A 85 -3.86 3.67 15.26
CA MET A 85 -2.62 3.89 15.98
C MET A 85 -1.40 3.61 15.07
N MET A 86 -0.39 4.47 15.19
CA MET A 86 1.02 4.26 14.86
C MET A 86 1.64 5.02 13.68
N ALA A 87 0.90 5.48 12.66
CA ALA A 87 1.51 6.34 11.62
C ALA A 87 0.62 7.52 11.20
N SER A 88 1.16 8.72 11.37
CA SER A 88 0.54 9.98 10.95
C SER A 88 0.42 10.02 9.43
N TYR A 89 -0.81 10.14 8.91
CA TYR A 89 -1.03 10.43 7.48
C TYR A 89 -0.21 11.64 7.02
N LYS A 90 -0.02 12.65 7.87
CA LYS A 90 0.78 13.84 7.53
C LYS A 90 2.23 13.46 7.27
N ASP A 91 2.80 12.54 8.04
CA ASP A 91 4.19 12.12 7.86
C ASP A 91 4.32 11.24 6.61
N ALA A 92 3.38 10.32 6.40
CA ALA A 92 3.30 9.54 5.16
C ALA A 92 3.08 10.43 3.92
N ARG A 93 2.39 11.56 4.07
CA ARG A 93 2.21 12.57 3.01
C ARG A 93 3.53 13.24 2.67
N LEU A 94 4.30 13.67 3.67
CA LEU A 94 5.62 14.28 3.48
C LEU A 94 6.58 13.32 2.76
N ILE A 95 6.64 12.06 3.17
CA ILE A 95 7.49 11.04 2.53
C ILE A 95 7.12 10.89 1.04
N VAL A 96 5.83 10.84 0.71
CA VAL A 96 5.37 10.73 -0.67
C VAL A 96 5.66 11.99 -1.48
N ASP A 97 5.52 13.17 -0.88
CA ASP A 97 5.85 14.45 -1.53
C ASP A 97 7.33 14.53 -1.89
N GLU A 98 8.23 14.13 -0.99
CA GLU A 98 9.67 14.08 -1.28
C GLU A 98 9.99 13.05 -2.37
N ALA A 99 9.45 11.84 -2.27
CA ALA A 99 9.63 10.81 -3.30
C ALA A 99 9.12 11.26 -4.68
N THR A 100 8.08 12.10 -4.73
CA THR A 100 7.55 12.64 -5.99
C THR A 100 8.45 13.70 -6.62
N LYS A 101 9.18 14.46 -5.80
CA LYS A 101 10.16 15.48 -6.25
C LYS A 101 11.48 14.87 -6.72
N GLY A 102 11.65 13.55 -6.64
CA GLY A 102 12.92 12.87 -6.92
C GLY A 102 13.90 12.92 -5.75
N ASN A 103 13.46 13.43 -4.59
CA ASN A 103 14.25 13.46 -3.38
C ASN A 103 13.90 12.23 -2.54
N ILE A 104 14.88 11.32 -2.46
CA ILE A 104 15.13 10.33 -1.39
C ILE A 104 14.88 8.84 -1.74
N GLN A 105 16.04 8.21 -1.91
CA GLN A 105 16.64 7.00 -1.29
C GLN A 105 15.94 5.65 -1.36
N HIS A 106 16.83 4.68 -1.60
CA HIS A 106 16.65 3.22 -1.70
C HIS A 106 16.09 2.59 -0.44
#